data_AF-A0A9D9W8D9-F1
#
_entry.id   AF-A0A9D9W8D9-F1
#
_cell.length_a   1.000
_cell.length_b   1.000
_cell.length_c   1.000
_cell.angle_alpha   90.00
_cell.angle_beta   90.00
_cell.angle_gamma   90.00
#
_symmetry.space_group_name_H-M   'P 1'
#
loop_
_entity.id
_entity.type
_entity.pdbx_description
1 polymer ?
#
loop_
_entity_poly.entity_id
_entity_poly.type
_entity_poly.pdbx_seq_one_letter_code
_entity_poly.pdbx_strand_id
1 'polypeptide(L)'
;MKKYLLLLLFSVSLVAQKRPKLVVGIVVDQMKMEYLYRFSDDFSNDGFKKLMDKGYVFHNTHYNYLPTYTAPGHASIYTGTTPAIHGIVGNEWFSRKLGKEIYCTDDNAVTTLGNGTKEEGEMSPKNLLATTITDELRLSTNFKGKVIGMSLKDRGAILPAGHFANWAFWYSKTGSFISSSFYGSQLPQWVTKFNDEKRFMKYLDKGWDLYKPVATYNESMEDDNPYEGKLYKVEKPVFPYNLKRMYEKNDAGVIRPTPFGNDLLAEFAKEAIQNESLGKDSDTDFLTVSFSSPDYIGHTIGPRSIELQDTYLRLDATIADFLLYLDSQVGKGNYVVFLTADHAGAENARFLADQKYNVTNVEPKEIRKSLKKFSQDTYGEDLLLNYSNFNLFFNKEIIKSKGLDL
;
A
#
# COMPACT_ATOMS: atom_id res chain seq x y z
N MET A 1 -50.91 32.68 -50.69
CA MET A 1 -49.86 32.75 -49.65
C MET A 1 -49.56 31.35 -49.15
N LYS A 2 -48.49 30.69 -49.65
CA LYS A 2 -48.01 29.41 -49.11
C LYS A 2 -46.90 29.71 -48.10
N LYS A 3 -47.15 29.44 -46.82
CA LYS A 3 -46.14 29.53 -45.76
C LYS A 3 -45.32 28.24 -45.79
N TYR A 4 -44.04 28.35 -46.13
CA TYR A 4 -43.07 27.27 -45.92
C TYR A 4 -42.52 27.39 -44.50
N LEU A 5 -42.78 26.39 -43.66
CA LEU A 5 -42.21 26.27 -42.33
C LEU A 5 -40.84 25.58 -42.48
N LEU A 6 -39.75 26.32 -42.26
CA LEU A 6 -38.40 25.79 -42.26
C LEU A 6 -38.14 25.10 -40.91
N LEU A 7 -38.08 23.78 -40.90
CA LEU A 7 -37.72 23.00 -39.71
C LEU A 7 -36.18 22.95 -39.61
N LEU A 8 -35.60 23.67 -38.65
CA LEU A 8 -34.19 23.56 -38.28
C LEU A 8 -34.00 22.30 -37.43
N LEU A 9 -33.48 21.23 -38.05
CA LEU A 9 -33.00 20.04 -37.36
C LEU A 9 -31.68 20.38 -36.66
N PHE A 10 -31.73 20.65 -35.36
CA PHE A 10 -30.55 20.62 -34.50
C PHE A 10 -30.15 19.17 -34.29
N SER A 11 -29.12 18.71 -35.00
CA SER A 11 -28.40 17.48 -34.70
C SER A 11 -27.58 17.67 -33.43
N VAL A 12 -28.16 17.32 -32.29
CA VAL A 12 -27.40 17.16 -31.05
C VAL A 12 -26.61 15.86 -31.20
N SER A 13 -25.32 15.98 -31.54
CA SER A 13 -24.39 14.86 -31.45
C SER A 13 -24.27 14.46 -29.99
N LEU A 14 -24.96 13.39 -29.59
CA LEU A 14 -24.73 12.68 -28.34
C LEU A 14 -23.31 12.11 -28.39
N VAL A 15 -22.33 12.91 -27.95
CA VAL A 15 -20.98 12.41 -27.71
C VAL A 15 -21.08 11.52 -26.47
N ALA A 16 -21.06 10.20 -26.66
CA ALA A 16 -20.93 9.27 -25.56
C ALA A 16 -19.71 9.68 -24.71
N GLN A 17 -19.86 9.68 -23.38
CA GLN A 17 -18.78 10.04 -22.47
C GLN A 17 -17.56 9.16 -22.78
N LYS A 18 -16.47 9.77 -23.26
CA LYS A 18 -15.22 9.06 -23.50
C LYS A 18 -14.71 8.54 -22.16
N ARG A 19 -14.66 7.21 -22.01
CA ARG A 19 -14.06 6.54 -20.86
C ARG A 19 -12.55 6.40 -21.11
N PRO A 20 -11.71 6.47 -20.06
CA PRO A 20 -10.32 6.06 -20.21
C PRO A 20 -10.27 4.57 -20.58
N LYS A 21 -9.23 4.17 -21.32
CA LYS A 21 -8.92 2.77 -21.57
C LYS A 21 -8.27 2.10 -20.36
N LEU A 22 -7.53 2.86 -19.54
CA LEU A 22 -6.90 2.37 -18.33
C LEU A 22 -7.05 3.38 -17.19
N VAL A 23 -7.43 2.89 -16.02
CA VAL A 23 -7.28 3.62 -14.75
C VAL A 23 -6.11 3.02 -13.99
N VAL A 24 -5.21 3.87 -13.48
CA VAL A 24 -4.08 3.46 -12.66
C VAL A 24 -4.22 4.10 -11.28
N GLY A 25 -4.45 3.27 -10.27
CA GLY A 25 -4.48 3.70 -8.88
C GLY A 25 -3.14 3.47 -8.21
N ILE A 26 -2.46 4.54 -7.83
CA ILE A 26 -1.18 4.50 -7.11
C ILE A 26 -1.43 4.80 -5.63
N VAL A 27 -0.99 3.90 -4.77
CA VAL A 27 -0.95 4.15 -3.32
C VAL A 27 0.51 4.14 -2.89
N VAL A 28 0.98 5.23 -2.28
CA VAL A 28 2.30 5.29 -1.65
C VAL A 28 2.10 5.09 -0.16
N ASP A 29 2.52 3.92 0.32
CA ASP A 29 2.29 3.47 1.70
C ASP A 29 2.98 4.41 2.70
N GLN A 30 2.27 4.83 3.75
CA GLN A 30 2.76 5.79 4.77
C GLN A 30 3.15 7.19 4.26
N MET A 31 2.72 7.59 3.06
CA MET A 31 3.09 8.90 2.51
C MET A 31 2.39 10.07 3.21
N LYS A 32 3.18 10.97 3.79
CA LYS A 32 2.69 12.30 4.23
C LYS A 32 2.59 13.21 3.00
N MET A 33 1.49 13.97 2.89
CA MET A 33 1.36 15.05 1.90
C MET A 33 2.56 16.02 1.97
N GLU A 34 3.07 16.26 3.18
CA GLU A 34 4.27 17.06 3.43
C GLU A 34 5.48 16.65 2.57
N TYR A 35 5.68 15.36 2.28
CA TYR A 35 6.84 14.90 1.50
C TYR A 35 6.84 15.42 0.06
N LEU A 36 5.65 15.71 -0.51
CA LEU A 36 5.54 16.33 -1.84
C LEU A 36 6.09 17.75 -1.90
N TYR A 37 6.10 18.43 -0.76
CA TYR A 37 6.56 19.81 -0.62
C TYR A 37 7.96 19.88 -0.02
N ARG A 38 8.21 19.11 1.04
CA ARG A 38 9.50 19.06 1.74
C ARG A 38 10.63 18.67 0.81
N PHE A 39 10.42 17.70 -0.09
CA PHE A 39 11.45 17.26 -1.04
C PHE A 39 11.23 17.84 -2.45
N SER A 40 10.33 18.82 -2.59
CA SER A 40 9.87 19.27 -3.91
C SER A 40 11.00 19.89 -4.71
N ASP A 41 11.86 20.70 -4.12
CA ASP A 41 12.94 21.40 -4.83
C ASP A 41 13.90 20.42 -5.52
N ASP A 42 13.97 19.19 -5.01
CA ASP A 42 14.78 18.11 -5.54
C ASP A 42 14.06 17.17 -6.50
N PHE A 43 12.74 17.20 -6.59
CA PHE A 43 12.03 16.40 -7.58
C PHE A 43 12.24 16.90 -9.00
N SER A 44 12.26 15.95 -9.94
CA SER A 44 12.20 16.25 -11.36
C SER A 44 10.84 16.86 -11.73
N ASN A 45 10.76 17.49 -12.91
CA ASN A 45 9.50 18.02 -13.42
C ASN A 45 8.56 16.93 -13.98
N ASP A 46 9.02 15.68 -14.04
CA ASP A 46 8.35 14.60 -14.78
C ASP A 46 7.67 13.56 -13.87
N GLY A 47 7.98 13.55 -12.56
CA GLY A 47 7.39 12.65 -11.57
C GLY A 47 6.23 13.27 -10.78
N PHE A 48 6.41 13.46 -9.47
CA PHE A 48 5.39 14.03 -8.58
C PHE A 48 4.96 15.43 -9.01
N LYS A 49 5.91 16.28 -9.41
CA LYS A 49 5.61 17.63 -9.93
C LYS A 49 4.71 17.59 -11.16
N LYS A 50 4.92 16.65 -12.08
CA LYS A 50 4.03 16.49 -13.25
C LYS A 50 2.60 16.21 -12.83
N LEU A 51 2.39 15.32 -11.85
CA LEU A 51 1.06 15.01 -11.32
C LEU A 51 0.42 16.23 -10.65
N MET A 52 1.19 17.01 -9.90
CA MET A 52 0.69 18.22 -9.23
C MET A 52 0.38 19.36 -10.19
N ASP A 53 1.27 19.63 -11.15
CA ASP A 53 1.20 20.79 -12.05
C ASP A 53 0.25 20.55 -13.24
N LYS A 54 0.07 19.29 -13.65
CA LYS A 54 -0.78 18.92 -14.80
C LYS A 54 -2.03 18.15 -14.41
N GLY A 55 -2.19 17.81 -13.13
CA GLY A 55 -3.37 17.15 -12.58
C GLY A 55 -4.19 18.08 -11.69
N TYR A 56 -4.82 17.49 -10.67
CA TYR A 56 -5.56 18.21 -9.65
C TYR A 56 -5.12 17.72 -8.27
N VAL A 57 -4.81 18.66 -7.38
CA VAL A 57 -4.31 18.34 -6.03
C VAL A 57 -5.38 18.63 -4.99
N PHE A 58 -5.73 17.61 -4.21
CA PHE A 58 -6.62 17.74 -3.06
C PHE A 58 -5.80 17.98 -1.79
N HIS A 59 -5.61 19.24 -1.41
CA HIS A 59 -4.74 19.61 -0.28
C HIS A 59 -5.31 19.26 1.12
N ASN A 60 -6.60 18.95 1.22
CA ASN A 60 -7.30 18.75 2.48
C ASN A 60 -8.07 17.42 2.53
N THR A 61 -7.42 16.34 2.13
CA THR A 61 -7.97 14.98 2.21
C THR A 61 -7.53 14.32 3.51
N HIS A 62 -8.48 13.83 4.31
CA HIS A 62 -8.23 13.22 5.61
C HIS A 62 -8.92 11.87 5.75
N TYR A 63 -8.34 10.98 6.56
CA TYR A 63 -8.97 9.72 6.96
C TYR A 63 -10.09 10.01 7.97
N ASN A 64 -11.28 9.47 7.72
CA ASN A 64 -12.47 9.64 8.56
C ASN A 64 -12.73 8.41 9.46
N TYR A 65 -11.69 7.64 9.76
CA TYR A 65 -11.75 6.44 10.59
C TYR A 65 -10.47 6.25 11.40
N LEU A 66 -10.54 5.35 12.38
CA LEU A 66 -9.44 4.86 13.20
C LEU A 66 -9.56 3.33 13.29
N PRO A 67 -8.44 2.58 13.26
CA PRO A 67 -7.06 3.03 13.13
C PRO A 67 -6.63 3.30 11.67
N THR A 68 -5.72 4.24 11.48
CA THR A 68 -5.11 4.55 10.18
C THR A 68 -3.95 3.59 9.89
N TYR A 69 -4.29 2.34 9.57
CA TYR A 69 -3.35 1.28 9.18
C TYR A 69 -3.49 0.91 7.71
N THR A 70 -2.50 0.17 7.19
CA THR A 70 -2.42 -0.21 5.76
C THR A 70 -3.69 -0.87 5.22
N ALA A 71 -4.20 -1.93 5.86
CA ALA A 71 -5.34 -2.69 5.35
C ALA A 71 -6.66 -1.87 5.34
N PRO A 72 -7.05 -1.19 6.45
CA PRO A 72 -8.16 -0.23 6.43
C PRO A 72 -7.99 0.85 5.36
N GLY A 73 -6.79 1.41 5.24
CA GLY A 73 -6.39 2.42 4.25
C GLY A 73 -6.70 2.00 2.83
N HIS A 74 -6.08 0.91 2.39
CA HIS A 74 -6.26 0.37 1.05
C HIS A 74 -7.73 -0.01 0.77
N ALA A 75 -8.42 -0.66 1.71
CA ALA A 75 -9.83 -0.99 1.52
C ALA A 75 -10.71 0.26 1.38
N SER A 76 -10.51 1.30 2.21
CA SER A 76 -11.31 2.52 2.15
C SER A 76 -11.12 3.31 0.86
N ILE A 77 -9.89 3.38 0.33
CA ILE A 77 -9.58 4.08 -0.93
C ILE A 77 -10.42 3.51 -2.09
N TYR A 78 -10.55 2.18 -2.16
CA TYR A 78 -11.16 1.50 -3.30
C TYR A 78 -12.64 1.16 -3.10
N THR A 79 -13.13 1.08 -1.86
CA THR A 79 -14.56 0.83 -1.59
C THR A 79 -15.38 2.10 -1.46
N GLY A 80 -14.74 3.25 -1.20
CA GLY A 80 -15.43 4.52 -0.93
C GLY A 80 -16.23 4.51 0.38
N THR A 81 -15.99 3.53 1.26
CA THR A 81 -16.61 3.44 2.59
C THR A 81 -15.55 3.21 3.67
N THR A 82 -15.97 3.07 4.92
CA THR A 82 -15.07 2.99 6.09
C THR A 82 -15.00 1.57 6.66
N PRO A 83 -14.04 1.28 7.58
CA PRO A 83 -13.91 -0.02 8.22
C PRO A 83 -15.18 -0.58 8.86
N ALA A 84 -16.07 0.31 9.33
CA ALA A 84 -17.35 -0.08 9.90
C ALA A 84 -18.28 -0.78 8.88
N ILE A 85 -18.09 -0.54 7.58
CA ILE A 85 -18.92 -1.08 6.50
C ILE A 85 -18.17 -2.14 5.70
N HIS A 86 -16.94 -1.84 5.24
CA HIS A 86 -16.18 -2.80 4.43
C HIS A 86 -15.54 -3.93 5.27
N GLY A 87 -15.57 -3.86 6.60
CA GLY A 87 -15.20 -4.95 7.51
C GLY A 87 -13.70 -5.11 7.79
N ILE A 88 -12.83 -4.39 7.10
CA ILE A 88 -11.37 -4.41 7.31
C ILE A 88 -10.99 -3.38 8.37
N VAL A 89 -10.96 -3.82 9.64
CA VAL A 89 -10.81 -2.94 10.82
C VAL A 89 -9.38 -2.80 11.34
N GLY A 90 -8.43 -3.52 10.74
CA GLY A 90 -7.01 -3.48 11.06
C GLY A 90 -6.22 -4.38 10.11
N ASN A 91 -4.89 -4.35 10.21
CA ASN A 91 -4.04 -5.33 9.52
C ASN A 91 -4.29 -6.74 10.09
N GLU A 92 -4.43 -6.81 11.40
CA GLU A 92 -4.91 -7.95 12.18
C GLU A 92 -6.02 -7.48 13.11
N TRP A 93 -6.93 -8.36 13.53
CA TRP A 93 -7.86 -8.06 14.62
C TRP A 93 -8.31 -9.29 15.39
N PHE A 94 -8.68 -9.08 16.65
CA PHE A 94 -9.20 -10.14 17.51
C PHE A 94 -10.64 -10.51 17.10
N SER A 95 -10.82 -11.73 16.61
CA SER A 95 -12.16 -12.28 16.34
C SER A 95 -12.74 -12.90 17.60
N ARG A 96 -13.72 -12.21 18.21
CA ARG A 96 -14.47 -12.75 19.36
C ARG A 96 -15.13 -14.10 19.07
N LYS A 97 -15.58 -14.32 17.83
CA LYS A 97 -16.23 -15.58 17.41
C LYS A 97 -15.23 -16.75 17.38
N LEU A 98 -13.98 -16.48 16.98
CA LEU A 98 -12.95 -17.51 16.83
C LEU A 98 -12.03 -17.60 18.06
N GLY A 99 -12.07 -16.62 18.97
CA GLY A 99 -11.21 -16.55 20.13
C GLY A 99 -9.74 -16.30 19.81
N LYS A 100 -9.41 -15.80 18.61
CA LYS A 100 -8.03 -15.57 18.15
C LYS A 100 -7.91 -14.33 17.26
N GLU A 101 -6.69 -13.83 17.11
CA GLU A 101 -6.34 -12.85 16.08
C GLU A 101 -6.54 -13.46 14.69
N ILE A 102 -7.03 -12.64 13.76
CA ILE A 102 -7.08 -12.98 12.34
C ILE A 102 -6.38 -11.88 11.54
N TYR A 103 -5.67 -12.28 10.48
CA TYR A 103 -5.02 -11.37 9.56
C TYR A 103 -5.98 -10.98 8.43
N CYS A 104 -5.86 -9.74 7.93
CA CYS A 104 -6.85 -9.12 7.07
C CYS A 104 -7.18 -9.90 5.78
N THR A 105 -6.20 -10.55 5.17
CA THR A 105 -6.38 -11.32 3.93
C THR A 105 -6.23 -12.83 4.12
N ASP A 106 -6.05 -13.32 5.35
CA ASP A 106 -5.84 -14.76 5.61
C ASP A 106 -7.04 -15.60 5.18
N ASP A 107 -6.78 -16.63 4.37
CA ASP A 107 -7.79 -17.54 3.86
C ASP A 107 -7.23 -18.94 3.61
N ASN A 108 -7.34 -19.79 4.62
CA ASN A 108 -6.93 -21.20 4.57
C ASN A 108 -7.71 -22.07 3.56
N ALA A 109 -8.68 -21.51 2.83
CA ALA A 109 -9.41 -22.21 1.77
C ALA A 109 -8.70 -22.13 0.41
N VAL A 110 -7.69 -21.26 0.26
CA VAL A 110 -6.91 -21.10 -0.97
C VAL A 110 -5.48 -21.55 -0.75
N THR A 111 -4.74 -21.79 -1.82
CA THR A 111 -3.35 -22.27 -1.79
C THR A 111 -2.42 -21.28 -2.47
N THR A 112 -1.18 -21.21 -2.00
CA THR A 112 -0.12 -20.38 -2.60
C THR A 112 0.14 -20.77 -4.06
N LEU A 113 0.24 -19.77 -4.95
CA LEU A 113 0.71 -19.92 -6.33
C LEU A 113 2.05 -19.24 -6.53
N GLY A 114 3.01 -19.98 -7.09
CA GLY A 114 4.39 -19.53 -7.24
C GLY A 114 5.28 -19.94 -6.08
N ASN A 115 6.46 -19.33 -6.01
CA ASN A 115 7.45 -19.66 -4.99
C ASN A 115 7.26 -18.79 -3.73
N GLY A 116 6.46 -19.24 -2.78
CA GLY A 116 6.27 -18.60 -1.48
C GLY A 116 5.82 -19.60 -0.43
N THR A 117 5.83 -19.22 0.85
CA THR A 117 5.31 -20.11 1.89
C THR A 117 3.78 -20.13 1.91
N LYS A 118 3.22 -21.06 2.68
CA LYS A 118 1.78 -21.14 2.94
C LYS A 118 1.28 -19.84 3.58
N GLU A 119 1.98 -19.36 4.59
CA GLU A 119 1.64 -18.14 5.35
C GLU A 119 1.78 -16.87 4.50
N GLU A 120 2.58 -16.89 3.44
CA GLU A 120 2.69 -15.77 2.51
C GLU A 120 1.61 -15.81 1.42
N GLY A 121 1.05 -16.98 1.09
CA GLY A 121 0.26 -17.16 -0.13
C GLY A 121 -1.19 -17.61 0.05
N GLU A 122 -1.59 -18.12 1.21
CA GLU A 122 -3.00 -18.45 1.51
C GLU A 122 -3.81 -17.18 1.83
N MET A 123 -3.89 -16.29 0.83
CA MET A 123 -4.47 -14.96 0.96
C MET A 123 -5.58 -14.71 -0.07
N SER A 124 -6.68 -14.09 0.34
CA SER A 124 -7.80 -13.72 -0.54
C SER A 124 -8.54 -12.47 -0.03
N PRO A 125 -9.44 -11.86 -0.81
CA PRO A 125 -10.24 -10.72 -0.36
C PRO A 125 -11.44 -11.13 0.52
N LYS A 126 -11.52 -12.38 0.99
CA LYS A 126 -12.70 -12.95 1.70
C LYS A 126 -13.24 -12.14 2.88
N ASN A 127 -12.38 -11.39 3.57
CA ASN A 127 -12.81 -10.58 4.71
C ASN A 127 -13.30 -9.17 4.32
N LEU A 128 -13.15 -8.78 3.05
CA LEU A 128 -13.71 -7.54 2.52
C LEU A 128 -15.21 -7.74 2.29
N LEU A 129 -16.05 -6.90 2.91
CA LEU A 129 -17.51 -7.09 2.86
C LEU A 129 -18.18 -6.23 1.78
N ALA A 130 -17.55 -5.14 1.37
CA ALA A 130 -18.08 -4.20 0.40
C ALA A 130 -17.40 -4.38 -0.96
N THR A 131 -18.13 -4.14 -2.06
CA THR A 131 -17.52 -4.07 -3.38
C THR A 131 -16.58 -2.88 -3.49
N THR A 132 -15.59 -3.02 -4.36
CA THR A 132 -14.64 -1.98 -4.72
C THR A 132 -15.04 -1.31 -6.03
N ILE A 133 -14.49 -0.13 -6.33
CA ILE A 133 -14.63 0.51 -7.64
C ILE A 133 -14.10 -0.38 -8.78
N THR A 134 -13.12 -1.24 -8.49
CA THR A 134 -12.61 -2.24 -9.43
C THR A 134 -13.60 -3.38 -9.64
N ASP A 135 -14.30 -3.85 -8.59
CA ASP A 135 -15.42 -4.79 -8.72
C ASP A 135 -16.54 -4.20 -9.59
N GLU A 136 -16.91 -2.94 -9.34
CA GLU A 136 -17.93 -2.24 -10.13
C GLU A 136 -17.50 -2.03 -11.59
N LEU A 137 -16.21 -1.83 -11.85
CA LEU A 137 -15.67 -1.81 -13.22
C LEU A 137 -15.80 -3.18 -13.89
N ARG A 138 -15.47 -4.28 -13.20
CA ARG A 138 -15.66 -5.63 -13.72
C ARG A 138 -17.14 -5.89 -14.04
N LEU A 139 -18.04 -5.54 -13.13
CA LEU A 139 -19.49 -5.69 -13.35
C LEU A 139 -19.99 -4.84 -14.52
N SER A 140 -19.62 -3.56 -14.57
CA SER A 140 -20.11 -2.61 -15.59
C SER A 140 -19.63 -2.90 -17.01
N THR A 141 -18.49 -3.60 -17.15
CA THR A 141 -17.95 -4.06 -18.43
C THR A 141 -18.35 -5.50 -18.77
N ASN A 142 -19.27 -6.10 -17.99
CA ASN A 142 -19.63 -7.51 -18.09
C ASN A 142 -18.39 -8.43 -18.10
N PHE A 143 -17.47 -8.15 -17.18
CA PHE A 143 -16.20 -8.84 -16.94
C PHE A 143 -15.22 -8.83 -18.13
N LYS A 144 -15.36 -7.90 -19.07
CA LYS A 144 -14.40 -7.72 -20.17
C LYS A 144 -13.19 -6.88 -19.77
N GLY A 145 -13.42 -5.74 -19.11
CA GLY A 145 -12.34 -4.90 -18.59
C GLY A 145 -11.58 -5.64 -17.50
N LYS A 146 -10.25 -5.61 -17.53
CA LYS A 146 -9.36 -6.33 -16.62
C LYS A 146 -9.06 -5.51 -15.37
N VAL A 147 -8.90 -6.21 -14.25
CA VAL A 147 -8.43 -5.64 -12.99
C VAL A 147 -7.22 -6.43 -12.49
N ILE A 148 -6.13 -5.73 -12.23
CA ILE A 148 -4.91 -6.33 -11.66
C ILE A 148 -4.41 -5.47 -10.50
N GLY A 149 -4.21 -6.09 -9.33
CA GLY A 149 -3.58 -5.45 -8.19
C GLY A 149 -2.17 -5.95 -7.91
N MET A 150 -1.29 -5.06 -7.47
CA MET A 150 0.09 -5.43 -7.15
C MET A 150 0.72 -4.55 -6.08
N SER A 151 1.56 -5.18 -5.25
CA SER A 151 2.25 -4.53 -4.14
C SER A 151 3.39 -5.42 -3.63
N LEU A 152 4.23 -4.92 -2.73
CA LEU A 152 5.13 -5.79 -1.97
C LEU A 152 4.43 -6.45 -0.77
N LYS A 153 3.21 -5.99 -0.43
CA LYS A 153 2.35 -6.50 0.63
C LYS A 153 1.09 -7.13 0.02
N ASP A 154 0.72 -8.33 0.43
CA ASP A 154 -0.55 -8.99 0.05
C ASP A 154 -1.77 -8.07 0.16
N ARG A 155 -2.02 -7.48 1.33
CA ARG A 155 -3.13 -6.54 1.61
C ARG A 155 -3.12 -5.29 0.74
N GLY A 156 -1.94 -4.85 0.30
CA GLY A 156 -1.77 -3.71 -0.61
C GLY A 156 -2.08 -4.06 -2.07
N ALA A 157 -2.06 -5.35 -2.43
CA ALA A 157 -2.45 -5.84 -3.76
C ALA A 157 -3.92 -6.29 -3.78
N ILE A 158 -4.35 -7.04 -2.77
CA ILE A 158 -5.63 -7.76 -2.72
C ILE A 158 -6.82 -6.82 -2.48
N LEU A 159 -6.73 -5.95 -1.46
CA LEU A 159 -7.87 -5.11 -1.06
C LEU A 159 -8.21 -4.04 -2.10
N PRO A 160 -7.24 -3.42 -2.79
CA PRO A 160 -7.52 -2.56 -3.93
C PRO A 160 -8.12 -3.28 -5.14
N ALA A 161 -7.69 -4.52 -5.40
CA ALA A 161 -8.13 -5.28 -6.56
C ALA A 161 -9.60 -5.73 -6.42
N GLY A 162 -10.02 -6.05 -5.18
CA GLY A 162 -11.39 -6.47 -4.89
C GLY A 162 -11.63 -7.95 -5.19
N HIS A 163 -12.91 -8.32 -5.22
CA HIS A 163 -13.40 -9.69 -5.32
C HIS A 163 -13.31 -10.27 -6.73
N PHE A 164 -13.46 -9.42 -7.75
CA PHE A 164 -13.60 -9.82 -9.15
C PHE A 164 -12.35 -9.59 -9.99
N ALA A 165 -11.23 -9.28 -9.34
CA ALA A 165 -9.96 -9.07 -10.01
C ALA A 165 -9.55 -10.28 -10.85
N ASN A 166 -8.91 -10.01 -11.99
CA ASN A 166 -8.27 -11.07 -12.77
C ASN A 166 -7.07 -11.62 -12.01
N TRP A 167 -6.30 -10.73 -11.37
CA TRP A 167 -5.14 -11.11 -10.58
C TRP A 167 -4.86 -10.12 -9.45
N ALA A 168 -4.33 -10.62 -8.34
CA ALA A 168 -3.53 -9.83 -7.42
C ALA A 168 -2.17 -10.51 -7.20
N PHE A 169 -1.09 -9.74 -7.21
CA PHE A 169 0.27 -10.23 -7.06
C PHE A 169 0.99 -9.52 -5.92
N TRP A 170 1.71 -10.27 -5.09
CA TRP A 170 2.50 -9.69 -4.01
C TRP A 170 3.86 -10.37 -3.86
N TYR A 171 4.81 -9.65 -3.28
CA TYR A 171 6.19 -10.09 -3.19
C TYR A 171 6.42 -11.06 -2.02
N SER A 172 7.02 -12.20 -2.31
CA SER A 172 7.45 -13.21 -1.35
C SER A 172 8.90 -13.00 -0.90
N LYS A 173 9.25 -13.47 0.31
CA LYS A 173 10.64 -13.44 0.81
C LYS A 173 11.61 -14.29 -0.02
N THR A 174 11.10 -15.14 -0.91
CA THR A 174 11.90 -15.90 -1.89
C THR A 174 12.43 -15.04 -3.03
N GLY A 175 11.87 -13.84 -3.24
CA GLY A 175 12.20 -12.95 -4.35
C GLY A 175 11.21 -13.00 -5.51
N SER A 176 10.18 -13.84 -5.40
CA SER A 176 9.15 -13.99 -6.42
C SER A 176 7.90 -13.16 -6.11
N PHE A 177 7.26 -12.63 -7.14
CA PHE A 177 5.85 -12.25 -7.07
C PHE A 177 4.98 -13.51 -7.10
N ILE A 178 4.12 -13.65 -6.11
CA ILE A 178 3.21 -14.79 -5.91
C ILE A 178 1.76 -14.34 -5.98
N SER A 179 0.85 -15.31 -6.04
CA SER A 179 -0.61 -15.10 -5.94
C SER A 179 -1.22 -16.27 -5.17
N SER A 180 -2.54 -16.40 -5.17
CA SER A 180 -3.26 -17.53 -4.54
C SER A 180 -4.27 -18.17 -5.49
N SER A 181 -4.72 -19.37 -5.13
CA SER A 181 -5.72 -20.10 -5.91
C SER A 181 -7.10 -19.42 -5.97
N PHE A 182 -7.29 -18.30 -5.26
CA PHE A 182 -8.44 -17.42 -5.45
C PHE A 182 -8.49 -16.84 -6.87
N TYR A 183 -7.34 -16.47 -7.43
CA TYR A 183 -7.26 -15.73 -8.70
C TYR A 183 -7.10 -16.63 -9.93
N GLY A 184 -6.53 -17.83 -9.75
CA GLY A 184 -6.36 -18.79 -10.84
C GLY A 184 -5.82 -20.13 -10.35
N SER A 185 -5.60 -21.07 -11.25
CA SER A 185 -5.03 -22.38 -10.90
C SER A 185 -3.50 -22.44 -10.95
N GLN A 186 -2.87 -21.52 -11.69
CA GLN A 186 -1.42 -21.38 -11.84
C GLN A 186 -1.06 -19.94 -12.21
N LEU A 187 0.17 -19.51 -11.90
CA LEU A 187 0.63 -18.18 -12.30
C LEU A 187 0.64 -18.01 -13.83
N PRO A 188 0.34 -16.81 -14.36
CA PRO A 188 0.56 -16.51 -15.77
C PRO A 188 2.03 -16.71 -16.15
N GLN A 189 2.29 -17.16 -17.38
CA GLN A 189 3.64 -17.45 -17.86
C GLN A 189 4.58 -16.24 -17.76
N TRP A 190 4.06 -15.02 -17.98
CA TRP A 190 4.86 -13.79 -17.89
C TRP A 190 5.33 -13.52 -16.46
N VAL A 191 4.54 -13.89 -15.44
CA VAL A 191 4.92 -13.79 -14.02
C VAL A 191 6.01 -14.80 -13.70
N THR A 192 5.85 -16.04 -14.14
CA THR A 192 6.88 -17.07 -13.97
C THR A 192 8.20 -16.63 -14.60
N LYS A 193 8.16 -16.11 -15.84
CA LYS A 193 9.34 -15.59 -16.53
C LYS A 193 9.99 -14.42 -15.76
N PHE A 194 9.20 -13.45 -15.31
CA PHE A 194 9.73 -12.33 -14.51
C PHE A 194 10.43 -12.80 -13.23
N ASN A 195 9.84 -13.78 -12.54
CA ASN A 195 10.42 -14.37 -11.33
C ASN A 195 11.73 -15.12 -11.62
N ASP A 196 11.80 -15.87 -12.72
CA ASP A 196 12.99 -16.62 -13.13
C ASP A 196 14.18 -15.71 -13.47
N GLU A 197 13.92 -14.49 -13.94
CA GLU A 197 14.94 -13.47 -14.20
C GLU A 197 15.59 -12.94 -12.93
N LYS A 198 14.97 -13.13 -11.75
CA LYS A 198 15.48 -12.71 -10.42
C LYS A 198 16.00 -11.27 -10.42
N ARG A 199 15.27 -10.35 -11.07
CA ARG A 199 15.70 -8.95 -11.27
C ARG A 199 16.07 -8.23 -9.97
N PHE A 200 15.49 -8.64 -8.83
CA PHE A 200 15.85 -8.13 -7.51
C PHE A 200 17.35 -8.25 -7.20
N MET A 201 18.04 -9.30 -7.69
CA MET A 201 19.47 -9.51 -7.46
C MET A 201 20.33 -8.39 -8.02
N LYS A 202 19.95 -7.79 -9.16
CA LYS A 202 20.67 -6.65 -9.74
C LYS A 202 20.74 -5.46 -8.78
N TYR A 203 19.67 -5.22 -8.04
CA TYR A 203 19.64 -4.15 -7.03
C TYR A 203 20.43 -4.51 -5.78
N LEU A 204 20.35 -5.77 -5.34
CA LEU A 204 21.12 -6.25 -4.20
C LEU A 204 22.63 -6.18 -4.44
N ASP A 205 23.08 -6.59 -5.64
CA ASP A 205 24.48 -6.52 -6.04
C ASP A 205 24.96 -5.07 -6.20
N LYS A 206 24.08 -4.16 -6.62
CA LYS A 206 24.38 -2.71 -6.72
C LYS A 206 24.57 -2.08 -5.34
N GLY A 207 23.86 -2.56 -4.31
CA GLY A 207 23.80 -1.90 -3.02
C GLY A 207 22.94 -0.64 -3.04
N TRP A 208 22.80 0.01 -1.88
CA TRP A 208 22.07 1.27 -1.74
C TRP A 208 23.01 2.37 -1.27
N ASP A 209 23.32 3.26 -2.20
CA ASP A 209 24.06 4.50 -1.99
C ASP A 209 23.15 5.70 -2.33
N LEU A 210 23.56 6.91 -1.95
CA LEU A 210 22.80 8.13 -2.19
C LEU A 210 22.55 8.33 -3.70
N TYR A 211 21.30 8.60 -4.06
CA TYR A 211 20.90 8.89 -5.43
C TYR A 211 21.48 10.21 -5.94
N LYS A 212 21.60 11.19 -5.04
CA LYS A 212 22.13 12.53 -5.29
C LYS A 212 23.35 12.83 -4.40
N PRO A 213 24.10 13.92 -4.64
CA PRO A 213 25.14 14.35 -3.71
C PRO A 213 24.58 14.62 -2.31
N VAL A 214 25.33 14.26 -1.26
CA VAL A 214 24.89 14.38 0.16
C VAL A 214 24.37 15.77 0.54
N ALA A 215 24.91 16.85 -0.07
CA ALA A 215 24.45 18.21 0.17
C ALA A 215 22.98 18.47 -0.22
N THR A 216 22.39 17.59 -1.03
CA THR A 216 20.98 17.63 -1.42
C THR A 216 20.06 17.19 -0.28
N TYR A 217 20.55 16.41 0.68
CA TYR A 217 19.72 15.84 1.75
C TYR A 217 19.59 16.78 2.95
N ASN A 218 19.49 18.08 2.68
CA ASN A 218 19.49 19.14 3.70
C ASN A 218 18.12 19.32 4.38
N GLU A 219 17.07 18.65 3.89
CA GLU A 219 15.79 18.54 4.57
C GLU A 219 15.75 17.37 5.54
N SER A 220 16.76 16.51 5.58
CA SER A 220 16.92 15.40 6.52
C SER A 220 17.80 15.76 7.72
N MET A 221 17.82 14.92 8.74
CA MET A 221 18.83 14.97 9.81
C MET A 221 20.18 14.41 9.33
N GLU A 222 21.20 14.52 10.17
CA GLU A 222 22.48 13.83 9.96
C GLU A 222 22.27 12.31 9.86
N ASP A 223 23.06 11.65 9.01
CA ASP A 223 22.98 10.21 8.72
C ASP A 223 23.09 9.35 10.00
N ASP A 224 24.14 9.57 10.81
CA ASP A 224 24.31 8.86 12.09
C ASP A 224 23.63 9.64 13.23
N ASN A 225 22.37 9.31 13.52
CA ASN A 225 21.62 9.94 14.60
C ASN A 225 20.89 8.92 15.50
N PRO A 226 20.51 9.28 16.75
CA PRO A 226 19.99 8.33 17.73
C PRO A 226 18.51 8.00 17.58
N TYR A 227 17.83 8.53 16.55
CA TYR A 227 16.39 8.39 16.35
C TYR A 227 16.02 7.30 15.33
N GLU A 228 17.02 6.67 14.71
CA GLU A 228 16.84 5.69 13.65
C GLU A 228 17.07 4.25 14.13
N GLY A 229 16.21 3.34 13.68
CA GLY A 229 16.38 1.90 13.85
C GLY A 229 17.34 1.32 12.82
N LYS A 230 17.70 0.04 12.97
CA LYS A 230 18.66 -0.64 12.08
C LYS A 230 17.94 -1.54 11.09
N LEU A 231 18.02 -1.25 9.78
CA LEU A 231 17.53 -2.15 8.73
C LEU A 231 18.25 -3.50 8.83
N TYR A 232 17.50 -4.60 9.01
CA TYR A 232 18.07 -5.96 9.09
C TYR A 232 19.28 -6.10 10.05
N LYS A 233 19.28 -5.37 11.17
CA LYS A 233 20.33 -5.42 12.19
C LYS A 233 21.74 -5.12 11.62
N VAL A 234 21.84 -4.24 10.64
CA VAL A 234 23.13 -3.64 10.25
C VAL A 234 23.82 -2.98 11.45
N GLU A 235 25.12 -2.76 11.36
CA GLU A 235 25.89 -2.19 12.48
C GLU A 235 25.41 -0.78 12.85
N LYS A 236 25.18 0.06 11.83
CA LYS A 236 24.64 1.42 11.93
C LYS A 236 23.67 1.70 10.77
N PRO A 237 22.63 2.52 10.97
CA PRO A 237 21.77 2.99 9.90
C PRO A 237 22.43 4.19 9.21
N VAL A 238 23.41 3.94 8.36
CA VAL A 238 24.16 4.98 7.64
C VAL A 238 24.50 4.50 6.25
N PHE A 239 24.62 5.43 5.31
CA PHE A 239 25.05 5.13 3.95
C PHE A 239 26.56 4.84 3.87
N PRO A 240 27.00 4.00 2.91
CA PRO A 240 26.20 3.18 2.00
C PRO A 240 25.80 1.81 2.59
N TYR A 241 24.66 1.27 2.17
CA TYR A 241 24.17 -0.04 2.58
C TYR A 241 24.61 -1.15 1.62
N ASN A 242 25.30 -2.17 2.16
CA ASN A 242 25.64 -3.39 1.42
C ASN A 242 24.46 -4.37 1.42
N LEU A 243 23.56 -4.20 0.45
CA LEU A 243 22.35 -5.02 0.32
C LEU A 243 22.64 -6.50 0.03
N LYS A 244 23.71 -6.80 -0.71
CA LYS A 244 24.14 -8.19 -0.94
C LYS A 244 24.45 -8.91 0.37
N ARG A 245 25.20 -8.26 1.27
CA ARG A 245 25.51 -8.82 2.60
C ARG A 245 24.26 -8.94 3.47
N MET A 246 23.31 -8.01 3.34
CA MET A 246 22.02 -8.12 4.03
C MET A 246 21.25 -9.34 3.53
N TYR A 247 21.20 -9.56 2.21
CA TYR A 247 20.58 -10.73 1.59
C TYR A 247 21.24 -12.04 2.02
N GLU A 248 22.57 -12.14 1.98
CA GLU A 248 23.32 -13.34 2.38
C GLU A 248 23.06 -13.77 3.84
N LYS A 249 22.70 -12.82 4.72
CA LYS A 249 22.34 -13.08 6.12
C LYS A 249 20.85 -13.32 6.35
N ASN A 250 20.02 -13.06 5.35
CA ASN A 250 18.57 -13.08 5.45
C ASN A 250 17.97 -13.76 4.20
N ASP A 251 16.97 -13.13 3.57
CA ASP A 251 16.28 -13.60 2.38
C ASP A 251 16.00 -12.42 1.43
N ALA A 252 15.33 -12.66 0.31
CA ALA A 252 15.06 -11.62 -0.68
C ALA A 252 14.03 -10.58 -0.20
N GLY A 253 13.42 -10.79 0.98
CA GLY A 253 12.63 -9.78 1.68
C GLY A 253 13.42 -8.52 2.00
N VAL A 254 14.75 -8.57 2.01
CA VAL A 254 15.61 -7.40 2.23
C VAL A 254 15.38 -6.25 1.26
N ILE A 255 14.78 -6.50 0.10
CA ILE A 255 14.46 -5.45 -0.85
C ILE A 255 13.27 -4.58 -0.41
N ARG A 256 12.39 -5.09 0.47
CA ARG A 256 11.17 -4.39 0.90
C ARG A 256 11.48 -3.02 1.54
N PRO A 257 12.37 -2.90 2.54
CA PRO A 257 12.78 -1.61 3.10
C PRO A 257 13.92 -0.94 2.31
N THR A 258 13.87 -0.98 0.97
CA THR A 258 14.81 -0.24 0.12
C THR A 258 14.03 0.42 -1.01
N PRO A 259 14.51 1.54 -1.60
CA PRO A 259 13.84 2.16 -2.74
C PRO A 259 13.65 1.20 -3.92
N PHE A 260 14.54 0.22 -4.05
CA PHE A 260 14.50 -0.75 -5.15
C PHE A 260 13.31 -1.72 -5.08
N GLY A 261 12.63 -1.84 -3.95
CA GLY A 261 11.35 -2.54 -3.88
C GLY A 261 10.29 -1.86 -4.74
N ASN A 262 10.28 -0.52 -4.77
CA ASN A 262 9.40 0.25 -5.64
C ASN A 262 9.81 0.13 -7.11
N ASP A 263 11.11 0.19 -7.41
CA ASP A 263 11.61 0.02 -8.79
C ASP A 263 11.21 -1.35 -9.35
N LEU A 264 11.42 -2.42 -8.58
CA LEU A 264 11.04 -3.78 -8.96
C LEU A 264 9.53 -3.92 -9.19
N LEU A 265 8.71 -3.31 -8.32
CA LEU A 265 7.25 -3.30 -8.47
C LEU A 265 6.82 -2.53 -9.73
N ALA A 266 7.45 -1.39 -10.03
CA ALA A 266 7.16 -0.62 -11.23
C ALA A 266 7.56 -1.39 -12.51
N GLU A 267 8.69 -2.10 -12.51
CA GLU A 267 9.04 -3.00 -13.61
C GLU A 267 7.98 -4.10 -13.80
N PHE A 268 7.53 -4.72 -12.70
CA PHE A 268 6.47 -5.73 -12.74
C PHE A 268 5.14 -5.17 -13.26
N ALA A 269 4.78 -3.93 -12.88
CA ALA A 269 3.60 -3.23 -13.39
C ALA A 269 3.63 -3.00 -14.90
N LYS A 270 4.80 -2.63 -15.43
CA LYS A 270 4.99 -2.45 -16.88
C LYS A 270 4.84 -3.77 -17.63
N GLU A 271 5.40 -4.86 -17.09
CA GLU A 271 5.23 -6.20 -17.65
C GLU A 271 3.76 -6.63 -17.65
N ALA A 272 3.01 -6.33 -16.58
CA ALA A 272 1.57 -6.60 -16.53
C ALA A 272 0.82 -5.81 -17.62
N ILE A 273 1.07 -4.50 -17.77
CA ILE A 273 0.44 -3.67 -18.80
C ILE A 273 0.67 -4.25 -20.20
N GLN A 274 1.90 -4.66 -20.49
CA GLN A 274 2.24 -5.23 -21.79
C GLN A 274 1.62 -6.60 -22.01
N ASN A 275 1.85 -7.55 -21.11
CA ASN A 275 1.48 -8.96 -21.31
C ASN A 275 -0.02 -9.20 -21.13
N GLU A 276 -0.70 -8.38 -20.34
CA GLU A 276 -2.16 -8.43 -20.17
C GLU A 276 -2.89 -7.50 -21.11
N SER A 277 -2.18 -6.77 -21.99
CA SER A 277 -2.75 -5.83 -22.96
C SER A 277 -3.64 -4.76 -22.32
N LEU A 278 -3.25 -4.27 -21.13
CA LEU A 278 -4.04 -3.29 -20.40
C LEU A 278 -4.11 -1.95 -21.16
N GLY A 279 -5.31 -1.41 -21.30
CA GLY A 279 -5.59 -0.15 -21.97
C GLY A 279 -5.49 -0.22 -23.50
N LYS A 280 -5.52 -1.41 -24.10
CA LYS A 280 -5.36 -1.57 -25.56
C LYS A 280 -6.70 -1.53 -26.31
N ASP A 281 -7.77 -2.09 -25.76
CA ASP A 281 -9.08 -2.15 -26.41
C ASP A 281 -10.03 -1.00 -25.97
N SER A 282 -11.35 -1.24 -26.01
CA SER A 282 -12.39 -0.27 -25.66
C SER A 282 -13.00 -0.48 -24.28
N ASP A 283 -12.77 -1.63 -23.64
CA ASP A 283 -13.21 -1.90 -22.29
C ASP A 283 -12.19 -1.27 -21.33
N THR A 284 -12.67 -0.50 -20.35
CA THR A 284 -11.77 0.15 -19.40
C THR A 284 -11.15 -0.91 -18.49
N ASP A 285 -9.82 -0.91 -18.39
CA ASP A 285 -9.06 -1.71 -17.44
C ASP A 285 -8.70 -0.90 -16.17
N PHE A 286 -8.34 -1.60 -15.10
CA PHE A 286 -7.86 -0.99 -13.86
C PHE A 286 -6.59 -1.70 -13.35
N LEU A 287 -5.53 -0.93 -13.15
CA LEU A 287 -4.30 -1.37 -12.51
C LEU A 287 -4.15 -0.68 -11.15
N THR A 288 -4.00 -1.44 -10.07
CA THR A 288 -3.72 -0.87 -8.74
C THR A 288 -2.29 -1.20 -8.31
N VAL A 289 -1.47 -0.19 -8.06
CA VAL A 289 -0.06 -0.33 -7.69
C VAL A 289 0.18 0.31 -6.33
N SER A 290 0.56 -0.50 -5.33
CA SER A 290 0.87 0.00 -3.99
C SER A 290 2.37 -0.09 -3.69
N PHE A 291 3.03 1.07 -3.68
CA PHE A 291 4.45 1.23 -3.36
C PHE A 291 4.66 1.16 -1.85
N SER A 292 5.11 0.01 -1.36
CA SER A 292 5.19 -0.29 0.08
C SER A 292 6.50 0.08 0.75
N SER A 293 7.58 0.29 -0.02
CA SER A 293 8.91 0.54 0.55
C SER A 293 9.00 1.78 1.45
N PRO A 294 8.30 2.90 1.17
CA PRO A 294 8.33 4.07 2.05
C PRO A 294 7.82 3.77 3.46
N ASP A 295 6.81 2.92 3.61
CA ASP A 295 6.31 2.49 4.91
C ASP A 295 7.31 1.63 5.68
N TYR A 296 7.92 0.64 5.01
CA TYR A 296 8.94 -0.20 5.64
C TYR A 296 10.15 0.62 6.14
N ILE A 297 10.58 1.60 5.33
CA ILE A 297 11.68 2.51 5.65
C ILE A 297 11.28 3.48 6.75
N GLY A 298 10.12 4.13 6.62
CA GLY A 298 9.59 5.08 7.60
C GLY A 298 9.33 4.45 8.97
N HIS A 299 8.87 3.19 9.01
CA HIS A 299 8.70 2.47 10.28
C HIS A 299 10.01 2.17 11.01
N THR A 300 11.09 1.91 10.28
CA THR A 300 12.35 1.51 10.89
C THR A 300 13.25 2.71 11.15
N ILE A 301 13.37 3.61 10.18
CA ILE A 301 14.34 4.70 10.16
C ILE A 301 13.68 6.02 10.56
N GLY A 302 12.44 6.27 10.12
CA GLY A 302 11.65 7.43 10.53
C GLY A 302 11.53 8.53 9.48
N PRO A 303 10.68 9.54 9.73
CA PRO A 303 10.29 10.56 8.76
C PRO A 303 11.36 11.63 8.46
N ARG A 304 12.49 11.61 9.17
CA ARG A 304 13.53 12.64 9.07
C ARG A 304 14.88 12.12 8.58
N SER A 305 14.92 10.88 8.12
CA SER A 305 16.15 10.23 7.71
C SER A 305 16.51 10.53 6.26
N ILE A 306 17.82 10.44 5.98
CA ILE A 306 18.37 10.55 4.63
C ILE A 306 17.80 9.42 3.75
N GLU A 307 17.61 8.23 4.31
CA GLU A 307 17.00 7.05 3.67
C GLU A 307 15.61 7.34 3.13
N LEU A 308 14.78 8.03 3.92
CA LEU A 308 13.42 8.34 3.49
C LEU A 308 13.44 9.38 2.38
N GLN A 309 14.23 10.44 2.52
CA GLN A 309 14.39 11.43 1.45
C GLN A 309 14.91 10.77 0.17
N ASP A 310 15.95 9.94 0.24
CA ASP A 310 16.49 9.19 -0.91
C ASP A 310 15.41 8.32 -1.57
N THR A 311 14.58 7.68 -0.75
CA THR A 311 13.46 6.86 -1.23
C THR A 311 12.46 7.69 -2.03
N TYR A 312 12.09 8.88 -1.57
CA TYR A 312 11.18 9.74 -2.31
C TYR A 312 11.82 10.33 -3.57
N LEU A 313 13.11 10.68 -3.55
CA LEU A 313 13.82 11.16 -4.73
C LEU A 313 13.89 10.08 -5.82
N ARG A 314 14.11 8.82 -5.44
CA ARG A 314 14.09 7.69 -6.36
C ARG A 314 12.68 7.37 -6.83
N LEU A 315 11.70 7.38 -5.92
CA LEU A 315 10.30 7.14 -6.28
C LEU A 315 9.76 8.20 -7.24
N ASP A 316 10.20 9.47 -7.14
CA ASP A 316 9.90 10.51 -8.14
C ASP A 316 10.38 10.07 -9.54
N ALA A 317 11.61 9.58 -9.65
CA ALA A 317 12.16 9.07 -10.90
C ALA A 317 11.41 7.82 -11.39
N THR A 318 11.06 6.88 -10.49
CA THR A 318 10.25 5.70 -10.81
C THR A 318 8.87 6.11 -11.36
N ILE A 319 8.22 7.10 -10.75
CA ILE A 319 6.92 7.62 -11.21
C ILE A 319 7.07 8.32 -12.56
N ALA A 320 8.11 9.13 -12.76
CA ALA A 320 8.36 9.80 -14.03
C ALA A 320 8.48 8.80 -15.19
N ASP A 321 9.29 7.76 -14.99
CA ASP A 321 9.49 6.67 -15.94
C ASP A 321 8.20 5.85 -16.14
N PHE A 322 7.41 5.62 -15.10
CA PHE A 322 6.13 4.93 -15.23
C PHE A 322 5.08 5.75 -16.01
N LEU A 323 4.98 7.06 -15.76
CA LEU A 323 4.11 7.96 -16.52
C LEU A 323 4.53 8.05 -17.99
N LEU A 324 5.83 8.10 -18.28
CA LEU A 324 6.34 8.05 -19.64
C LEU A 324 5.99 6.72 -20.33
N TYR A 325 6.10 5.61 -19.60
CA TYR A 325 5.70 4.31 -20.11
C TYR A 325 4.21 4.28 -20.47
N LEU A 326 3.33 4.79 -19.60
CA LEU A 326 1.89 4.91 -19.86
C LEU A 326 1.59 5.80 -21.07
N ASP A 327 2.28 6.95 -21.19
CA ASP A 327 2.18 7.83 -22.36
C ASP A 327 2.53 7.08 -23.66
N SER A 328 3.55 6.22 -23.63
CA SER A 328 3.98 5.42 -24.81
C SER A 328 3.07 4.23 -25.12
N GLN A 329 2.58 3.53 -24.09
CA GLN A 329 1.89 2.25 -24.25
C GLN A 329 0.37 2.40 -24.35
N VAL A 330 -0.23 3.28 -23.57
CA VAL A 330 -1.69 3.48 -23.55
C VAL A 330 -2.08 4.72 -24.35
N GLY A 331 -1.20 5.73 -24.37
CA GLY A 331 -1.41 6.99 -25.07
C GLY A 331 -1.96 8.06 -24.14
N LYS A 332 -1.35 9.25 -24.17
CA LYS A 332 -1.79 10.41 -23.39
C LYS A 332 -3.26 10.72 -23.66
N GLY A 333 -4.04 10.89 -22.58
CA GLY A 333 -5.49 11.13 -22.65
C GLY A 333 -6.36 9.86 -22.72
N ASN A 334 -5.74 8.68 -22.88
CA ASN A 334 -6.45 7.40 -22.81
C ASN A 334 -6.37 6.75 -21.43
N TYR A 335 -5.64 7.31 -20.48
CA TYR A 335 -5.55 6.79 -19.13
C TYR A 335 -5.78 7.88 -18.08
N VAL A 336 -6.20 7.47 -16.89
CA VAL A 336 -6.29 8.33 -15.69
C VAL A 336 -5.40 7.73 -14.61
N VAL A 337 -4.59 8.55 -13.96
CA VAL A 337 -3.83 8.19 -12.76
C VAL A 337 -4.43 8.94 -11.58
N PHE A 338 -4.63 8.24 -10.46
CA PHE A 338 -4.71 8.88 -9.14
C PHE A 338 -3.59 8.37 -8.25
N LEU A 339 -3.05 9.25 -7.42
CA LEU A 339 -2.02 8.92 -6.43
C LEU A 339 -2.50 9.38 -5.06
N THR A 340 -2.43 8.50 -4.06
CA THR A 340 -2.81 8.80 -2.67
C THR A 340 -1.97 7.96 -1.69
N ALA A 341 -2.29 8.05 -0.40
CA ALA A 341 -1.68 7.28 0.68
C ALA A 341 -2.77 6.56 1.50
N ASP A 342 -2.48 5.36 1.97
CA ASP A 342 -3.33 4.56 2.85
C ASP A 342 -3.36 5.07 4.29
N HIS A 343 -2.25 5.65 4.74
CA HIS A 343 -2.09 6.42 5.96
C HIS A 343 -0.83 7.30 5.88
N ALA A 344 -0.56 8.05 6.95
CA ALA A 344 0.66 8.81 7.15
C ALA A 344 1.56 8.16 8.21
N GLY A 345 2.67 8.82 8.56
CA GLY A 345 3.54 8.48 9.69
C GLY A 345 3.66 9.64 10.68
N ALA A 346 3.76 9.31 11.96
CA ALA A 346 4.08 10.28 13.02
C ALA A 346 5.59 10.55 13.08
N GLU A 347 5.97 11.69 13.64
CA GLU A 347 7.36 11.97 14.00
C GLU A 347 7.85 11.05 15.12
N ASN A 348 9.17 10.83 15.19
CA ASN A 348 9.75 10.09 16.30
C ASN A 348 9.53 10.88 17.61
N ALA A 349 8.84 10.26 18.58
CA ALA A 349 8.49 10.94 19.83
C ALA A 349 9.72 11.37 20.65
N ARG A 350 10.81 10.61 20.62
CA ARG A 350 12.06 10.98 21.30
C ARG A 350 12.70 12.21 20.64
N PHE A 351 12.72 12.25 19.31
CA PHE A 351 13.16 13.45 18.58
C PHE A 351 12.33 14.67 18.99
N LEU A 352 11.01 14.56 18.98
CA LEU A 352 10.13 15.65 19.41
C LEU A 352 10.38 16.09 20.86
N ALA A 353 10.57 15.15 21.78
CA ALA A 353 10.87 15.43 23.18
C ALA A 353 12.20 16.17 23.34
N ASP A 354 13.24 15.76 22.61
CA ASP A 354 14.54 16.44 22.59
C ASP A 354 14.43 17.85 21.96
N GLN A 355 13.47 18.06 21.05
CA GLN A 355 13.06 19.37 20.53
C GLN A 355 12.06 20.12 21.43
N LYS A 356 11.98 19.75 22.72
CA LYS A 356 11.17 20.40 23.77
C LYS A 356 9.65 20.26 23.61
N TYR A 357 9.17 19.35 22.78
CA TYR A 357 7.75 19.04 22.70
C TYR A 357 7.35 18.09 23.84
N ASN A 358 6.26 18.38 24.55
CA ASN A 358 5.79 17.54 25.65
C ASN A 358 5.10 16.27 25.14
N VAL A 359 5.88 15.21 24.89
CA VAL A 359 5.40 13.95 24.34
C VAL A 359 6.12 12.76 24.98
N THR A 360 5.44 11.61 25.01
CA THR A 360 6.02 10.33 25.42
C THR A 360 5.52 9.22 24.52
N ASN A 361 6.32 8.15 24.39
CA ASN A 361 5.83 6.89 23.84
C ASN A 361 5.02 6.15 24.92
N VAL A 362 3.96 5.46 24.49
CA VAL A 362 3.16 4.59 25.34
C VAL A 362 3.15 3.20 24.72
N GLU A 363 3.80 2.25 25.40
CA GLU A 363 3.88 0.87 24.94
C GLU A 363 2.53 0.15 25.15
N PRO A 364 1.95 -0.49 24.11
CA PRO A 364 0.69 -1.23 24.24
C PRO A 364 0.70 -2.30 25.33
N LYS A 365 1.88 -2.90 25.60
CA LYS A 365 2.07 -3.88 26.68
C LYS A 365 1.86 -3.27 28.07
N GLU A 366 2.31 -2.03 28.28
CA GLU A 366 2.12 -1.33 29.56
C GLU A 366 0.65 -0.90 29.74
N ILE A 367 -0.05 -0.54 28.65
CA ILE A 367 -1.51 -0.31 28.70
C ILE A 367 -2.22 -1.60 29.13
N ARG A 368 -1.94 -2.73 28.47
CA ARG A 368 -2.56 -4.03 28.81
C ARG A 368 -2.27 -4.43 30.26
N LYS A 369 -1.02 -4.27 30.72
CA LYS A 369 -0.61 -4.56 32.10
C LYS A 369 -1.35 -3.68 33.11
N SER A 370 -1.49 -2.39 32.81
CA SER A 370 -2.20 -1.44 33.67
C SER A 370 -3.69 -1.74 33.76
N LEU A 371 -4.32 -2.07 32.62
CA LEU A 371 -5.73 -2.49 32.56
C LEU A 371 -5.97 -3.79 33.34
N LYS A 372 -5.10 -4.78 33.15
CA LYS A 372 -5.15 -6.03 33.91
C LYS A 372 -5.05 -5.78 35.41
N LYS A 373 -4.06 -4.98 35.83
CA LYS A 373 -3.88 -4.63 37.25
C LYS A 373 -5.11 -3.93 37.81
N PHE A 374 -5.63 -2.92 37.11
CA PHE A 374 -6.85 -2.22 37.52
C PHE A 374 -8.04 -3.17 37.67
N SER A 375 -8.21 -4.08 36.70
CA SER A 375 -9.27 -5.09 36.73
C SER A 375 -9.15 -6.00 37.96
N GLN A 376 -7.95 -6.49 38.24
CA GLN A 376 -7.68 -7.37 39.39
C GLN A 376 -7.88 -6.64 40.72
N ASP A 377 -7.39 -5.41 40.85
CA ASP A 377 -7.50 -4.62 42.08
C ASP A 377 -8.97 -4.22 42.37
N THR A 378 -9.78 -3.99 41.34
CA THR A 378 -11.17 -3.50 41.47
C THR A 378 -12.19 -4.64 41.57
N TYR A 379 -12.04 -5.68 40.74
CA TYR A 379 -13.03 -6.76 40.57
C TYR A 379 -12.52 -8.13 41.07
N GLY A 380 -11.29 -8.19 41.55
CA GLY A 380 -10.67 -9.44 42.03
C GLY A 380 -10.41 -10.47 40.93
N GLU A 381 -10.37 -10.06 39.65
CA GLU A 381 -10.07 -10.93 38.50
C GLU A 381 -9.60 -10.13 37.26
N ASP A 382 -8.92 -10.79 36.33
CA ASP A 382 -8.61 -10.22 35.01
C ASP A 382 -9.80 -10.37 34.05
N LEU A 383 -10.56 -9.29 33.86
CA LEU A 383 -11.72 -9.25 32.97
C LEU A 383 -11.31 -8.99 31.50
N LEU A 384 -10.04 -8.67 31.24
CA LEU A 384 -9.56 -8.31 29.91
C LEU A 384 -9.21 -9.55 29.10
N LEU A 385 -9.98 -9.80 28.03
CA LEU A 385 -9.68 -10.84 27.05
C LEU A 385 -8.55 -10.39 26.11
N ASN A 386 -8.65 -9.18 25.56
CA ASN A 386 -7.69 -8.63 24.61
C ASN A 386 -7.68 -7.10 24.65
N TYR A 387 -6.53 -6.51 24.34
CA TYR A 387 -6.39 -5.10 23.98
C TYR A 387 -5.56 -5.01 22.71
N SER A 388 -6.19 -4.63 21.59
CA SER A 388 -5.58 -4.50 20.27
C SER A 388 -6.32 -3.45 19.45
N ASN A 389 -5.64 -2.80 18.51
CA ASN A 389 -6.19 -1.74 17.65
C ASN A 389 -6.98 -0.66 18.42
N PHE A 390 -6.50 -0.26 19.61
CA PHE A 390 -7.19 0.69 20.51
C PHE A 390 -8.59 0.24 20.99
N ASN A 391 -8.89 -1.06 20.92
CA ASN A 391 -10.14 -1.64 21.39
C ASN A 391 -9.91 -2.53 22.62
N LEU A 392 -10.88 -2.52 23.53
CA LEU A 392 -10.93 -3.41 24.69
C LEU A 392 -11.91 -4.55 24.43
N PHE A 393 -11.46 -5.78 24.66
CA PHE A 393 -12.28 -6.96 24.57
C PHE A 393 -12.39 -7.59 25.96
N PHE A 394 -13.61 -7.71 26.46
CA PHE A 394 -13.87 -8.28 27.78
C PHE A 394 -14.16 -9.78 27.72
N ASN A 395 -13.75 -10.49 28.76
CA ASN A 395 -14.13 -11.87 28.97
C ASN A 395 -15.53 -11.93 29.59
N LYS A 396 -16.56 -12.12 28.75
CA LYS A 396 -17.97 -12.14 29.17
C LYS A 396 -18.31 -13.30 30.10
N GLU A 397 -17.59 -14.42 30.02
CA GLU A 397 -17.82 -15.57 30.88
C GLU A 397 -17.39 -15.28 32.31
N ILE A 398 -16.22 -14.65 32.49
CA ILE A 398 -15.72 -14.22 33.80
C ILE A 398 -16.62 -13.13 34.39
N ILE A 399 -17.03 -12.15 33.59
CA ILE A 399 -17.93 -11.09 34.04
C ILE A 399 -19.23 -11.68 34.59
N LYS A 400 -19.85 -12.60 33.82
CA LYS A 400 -21.09 -13.26 34.24
C LYS A 400 -20.89 -14.13 35.50
N SER A 401 -19.79 -14.87 35.61
CA SER A 401 -19.54 -15.74 36.78
C SER A 401 -19.30 -14.95 38.06
N LYS A 402 -18.80 -13.72 37.96
CA LYS A 402 -18.63 -12.76 39.07
C LYS A 402 -19.91 -11.98 39.40
N GLY A 403 -21.00 -12.17 38.65
CA GLY A 403 -22.24 -11.40 38.83
C GLY A 403 -22.07 -9.90 38.56
N LEU A 404 -21.15 -9.53 37.68
CA LEU A 404 -20.91 -8.16 37.27
C LEU A 404 -21.76 -7.80 36.05
N ASP A 405 -22.21 -6.56 35.98
CA ASP A 405 -22.88 -5.99 34.81
C ASP A 405 -21.86 -5.32 33.86
N LEU A 406 -22.15 -5.39 32.56
CA LEU A 406 -21.28 -4.94 31.46
C LEU A 406 -21.55 -3.51 31.00
#